data_AF-A0A166GDE6-F1
#
_entry.id   AF-A0A166GDE6-F1
#
_cell.length_a   1.000
_cell.length_b   1.000
_cell.length_c   1.000
_cell.angle_alpha   90.00
_cell.angle_beta   90.00
_cell.angle_gamma   90.00
#
_symmetry.space_group_name_H-M   'P 1'
#
loop_
_entity.id
_entity.type
_entity.pdbx_description
1 polymer ?
#
loop_
_entity_poly.entity_id
_entity_poly.type
_entity_poly.pdbx_seq_one_letter_code
_entity_poly.pdbx_strand_id
1 'polypeptide(L)'
;MQSPLPRNEDGLLYRCSYRPGDTDVVQPYVLEEDPEEDENGLRTYSLHDPDLHFQVDHSVIHILASDANPGNNVPGPHTIVGRDGETVHSEVIPFPDGDIPREEWLQTLGEYIAAVMFGRLPNESERPFVLANFPDNMAFYLLEKTRSDGRRRTEVYLRSHETQAFATANEFARHSMWLMDGMPQSVQRTACLCKYCDHVVGGAPAPQNPITRDLLILSGQH
;
A
#
# COMPACT_ATOMS: atom_id res chain seq x y z
N MET A 1 13.01 5.05 -26.15
CA MET A 1 13.30 3.71 -25.57
C MET A 1 13.19 3.85 -24.06
N GLN A 2 12.19 3.21 -23.46
CA GLN A 2 12.00 3.25 -22.00
C GLN A 2 13.13 2.44 -21.33
N SER A 3 13.75 2.99 -20.28
CA SER A 3 14.71 2.22 -19.48
C SER A 3 13.97 1.04 -18.84
N PRO A 4 14.56 -0.16 -18.84
CA PRO A 4 14.00 -1.30 -18.11
C PRO A 4 13.83 -0.91 -16.64
N LEU A 5 12.73 -1.37 -16.04
CA LEU A 5 12.47 -1.20 -14.61
C LEU A 5 13.71 -1.59 -13.81
N PRO A 6 14.01 -0.91 -12.68
CA PRO A 6 15.04 -1.37 -11.77
C PRO A 6 14.62 -2.73 -11.23
N ARG A 7 15.16 -3.77 -11.84
CA ARG A 7 15.08 -5.15 -11.40
C ARG A 7 16.41 -5.50 -10.74
N ASN A 8 16.40 -6.48 -9.84
CA ASN A 8 17.64 -7.11 -9.43
C ASN A 8 18.23 -7.91 -10.61
N GLU A 9 19.41 -8.51 -10.41
CA GLU A 9 20.09 -9.30 -11.45
C GLU A 9 19.24 -10.47 -11.97
N ASP A 10 18.27 -10.93 -11.16
CA ASP A 10 17.33 -12.01 -11.48
C ASP A 10 16.03 -11.53 -12.17
N GLY A 11 15.90 -10.22 -12.43
CA GLY A 11 14.70 -9.67 -13.07
C GLY A 11 13.52 -9.41 -12.14
N LEU A 12 13.70 -9.50 -10.81
CA LEU A 12 12.68 -9.30 -9.77
C LEU A 12 12.64 -7.85 -9.26
N LEU A 13 11.50 -7.46 -8.68
CA LEU A 13 11.34 -6.14 -8.06
C LEU A 13 11.97 -6.10 -6.67
N TYR A 14 12.51 -4.95 -6.29
CA TYR A 14 13.06 -4.73 -4.95
C TYR A 14 11.94 -4.67 -3.91
N ARG A 15 12.08 -5.45 -2.83
CA ARG A 15 11.25 -5.35 -1.63
C ARG A 15 11.46 -4.01 -0.92
N CYS A 16 10.52 -3.63 -0.05
CA CYS A 16 10.55 -2.31 0.58
C CYS A 16 11.74 -2.07 1.50
N SER A 17 12.39 -3.11 2.00
CA SER A 17 13.61 -2.98 2.80
C SER A 17 14.87 -2.67 1.97
N TYR A 18 14.80 -2.70 0.63
CA TYR A 18 15.94 -2.64 -0.26
C TYR A 18 15.80 -1.55 -1.33
N ARG A 19 16.86 -0.78 -1.53
CA ARG A 19 16.93 0.34 -2.49
C ARG A 19 17.73 -0.03 -3.73
N PRO A 20 17.49 0.64 -4.87
CA PRO A 20 18.39 0.53 -6.01
C PRO A 20 19.83 0.85 -5.61
N GLY A 21 20.73 -0.12 -5.82
CA GLY A 21 22.14 -0.02 -5.44
C GLY A 21 22.51 -0.73 -4.14
N ASP A 22 21.54 -1.23 -3.37
CA ASP A 22 21.82 -2.17 -2.28
C ASP A 22 22.32 -3.50 -2.89
N THR A 23 23.43 -4.02 -2.37
CA THR A 23 24.09 -5.22 -2.89
C THR A 23 23.47 -6.51 -2.37
N ASP A 24 22.89 -6.45 -1.19
CA ASP A 24 22.12 -7.56 -0.61
C ASP A 24 20.65 -7.28 -0.90
N VAL A 25 20.00 -8.14 -1.67
CA VAL A 25 18.55 -8.05 -1.93
C VAL A 25 17.90 -9.29 -1.35
N VAL A 26 16.85 -9.13 -0.56
CA VAL A 26 16.08 -10.28 -0.08
C VAL A 26 15.14 -10.77 -1.18
N GLN A 27 15.16 -12.09 -1.38
CA GLN A 27 14.30 -12.77 -2.32
C GLN A 27 12.82 -12.66 -1.89
N PRO A 28 11.87 -12.75 -2.85
CA PRO A 28 10.46 -12.88 -2.53
C PRO A 28 10.19 -14.05 -1.57
N TYR A 29 9.14 -13.93 -0.75
CA TYR A 29 8.65 -15.05 0.04
C TYR A 29 8.07 -16.12 -0.90
N VAL A 30 8.38 -17.37 -0.59
CA VAL A 30 7.89 -18.51 -1.36
C VAL A 30 6.54 -18.93 -0.79
N LEU A 31 5.50 -18.91 -1.62
CA LEU A 31 4.19 -19.42 -1.28
C LEU A 31 4.06 -20.89 -1.70
N GLU A 32 3.28 -21.66 -0.93
CA GLU A 32 2.91 -23.03 -1.27
C GLU A 32 1.61 -23.00 -2.11
N GLU A 33 1.54 -23.80 -3.17
CA GLU A 33 0.30 -23.98 -3.92
C GLU A 33 -0.64 -24.86 -3.11
N ASP A 34 -1.87 -24.39 -2.91
CA ASP A 34 -2.90 -25.14 -2.19
C ASP A 34 -3.28 -26.39 -3.00
N PRO A 35 -3.55 -27.54 -2.35
CA PRO A 35 -3.85 -28.79 -3.05
C PRO A 35 -5.20 -28.78 -3.76
N GLU A 36 -6.10 -27.89 -3.34
CA GLU A 36 -7.45 -27.74 -3.87
C GLU A 36 -7.54 -26.40 -4.63
N GLU A 37 -8.18 -26.45 -5.80
CA GLU A 37 -8.59 -25.23 -6.49
C GLU A 37 -9.77 -24.57 -5.77
N ASP A 38 -9.96 -23.27 -5.97
CA ASP A 38 -11.12 -22.57 -5.42
C ASP A 38 -12.45 -23.00 -6.10
N GLU A 39 -13.56 -22.41 -5.66
CA GLU A 39 -14.89 -22.71 -6.21
C GLU A 39 -15.03 -22.46 -7.72
N ASN A 40 -14.09 -21.72 -8.32
CA ASN A 40 -14.05 -21.40 -9.74
C ASN A 40 -12.98 -22.21 -10.50
N GLY A 41 -12.32 -23.17 -9.85
CA GLY A 41 -11.24 -23.95 -10.46
C GLY A 41 -9.93 -23.16 -10.60
N LEU A 42 -9.73 -22.10 -9.81
CA LEU A 42 -8.51 -21.31 -9.82
C LEU A 42 -7.54 -21.81 -8.76
N ARG A 43 -6.25 -21.86 -9.11
CA ARG A 43 -5.20 -22.20 -8.15
C ARG A 43 -5.06 -21.12 -7.09
N THR A 44 -4.85 -21.53 -5.86
CA THR A 44 -4.66 -20.65 -4.71
C THR A 44 -3.31 -20.93 -4.03
N TYR A 45 -2.86 -19.96 -3.23
CA TYR A 45 -1.56 -20.03 -2.56
C TYR A 45 -1.65 -19.66 -1.09
N SER A 46 -0.92 -20.40 -0.26
CA SER A 46 -0.88 -20.16 1.19
C SER A 46 0.56 -20.06 1.71
N LEU A 47 0.71 -19.35 2.82
CA LEU A 47 1.96 -19.25 3.59
C LEU A 47 1.61 -18.93 5.03
N HIS A 48 1.94 -19.88 5.91
CA HIS A 48 1.78 -19.76 7.35
C HIS A 48 3.12 -20.00 8.02
N ASP A 49 3.72 -18.93 8.53
CA ASP A 49 4.95 -19.00 9.32
C ASP A 49 4.78 -18.07 10.53
N PRO A 50 4.85 -18.60 11.76
CA PRO A 50 4.64 -17.80 12.97
C PRO A 50 5.70 -16.73 13.19
N ASP A 51 6.85 -16.81 12.53
CA ASP A 51 7.92 -15.81 12.61
C ASP A 51 7.70 -14.64 11.64
N LEU A 52 6.66 -14.68 10.80
CA LEU A 52 6.29 -13.62 9.87
C LEU A 52 5.25 -12.65 10.45
N HIS A 53 5.26 -11.43 9.92
CA HIS A 53 4.30 -10.38 10.28
C HIS A 53 3.09 -10.32 9.34
N PHE A 54 2.88 -11.39 8.61
CA PHE A 54 1.76 -11.58 7.70
C PHE A 54 1.50 -13.08 7.54
N GLN A 55 0.33 -13.42 7.00
CA GLN A 55 0.03 -14.76 6.51
C GLN A 55 -0.72 -14.66 5.18
N VAL A 56 -0.69 -15.72 4.39
CA VAL A 56 -1.48 -15.86 3.18
C VAL A 56 -2.33 -17.11 3.31
N ASP A 57 -3.63 -16.99 3.08
CA ASP A 57 -4.59 -18.08 3.13
C ASP A 57 -5.39 -18.08 1.82
N HIS A 58 -5.21 -19.08 0.96
CA HIS A 58 -5.90 -19.20 -0.33
C HIS A 58 -5.85 -17.92 -1.19
N SER A 59 -4.65 -17.34 -1.36
CA SER A 59 -4.37 -16.06 -2.03
C SER A 59 -4.93 -14.80 -1.33
N VAL A 60 -5.44 -14.94 -0.11
CA VAL A 60 -5.88 -13.81 0.72
C VAL A 60 -4.76 -13.42 1.68
N ILE A 61 -4.29 -12.18 1.58
CA ILE A 61 -3.16 -11.66 2.37
C ILE A 61 -3.69 -11.04 3.66
N HIS A 62 -3.11 -11.41 4.79
CA HIS A 62 -3.38 -10.80 6.10
C HIS A 62 -2.10 -10.18 6.63
N ILE A 63 -2.09 -8.86 6.82
CA ILE A 63 -0.97 -8.18 7.48
C ILE A 63 -1.25 -8.14 8.97
N LEU A 64 -0.33 -8.70 9.76
CA LEU A 64 -0.48 -8.84 11.22
C LEU A 64 0.18 -7.70 11.99
N ALA A 65 1.06 -6.93 11.34
CA ALA A 65 1.69 -5.73 11.89
C ALA A 65 0.91 -4.46 11.54
N SER A 66 0.92 -3.48 12.46
CA SER A 66 0.40 -2.14 12.22
C SER A 66 1.24 -1.09 12.93
N ASP A 67 1.41 0.06 12.29
CA ASP A 67 2.04 1.26 12.87
C ASP A 67 1.01 2.33 13.26
N ALA A 68 -0.28 1.99 13.22
CA ALA A 68 -1.36 2.93 13.50
C ALA A 68 -1.48 3.22 15.00
N ASN A 69 -1.72 4.50 15.32
CA ASN A 69 -1.96 4.93 16.69
C ASN A 69 -3.46 4.88 17.01
N PRO A 70 -3.91 4.01 17.94
CA PRO A 70 -5.32 3.91 18.29
C PRO A 70 -5.81 5.24 18.89
N GLY A 71 -6.93 5.75 18.37
CA GLY A 71 -7.65 6.89 18.95
C GLY A 71 -7.44 8.27 18.30
N ASN A 72 -6.60 8.40 17.26
CA ASN A 72 -6.45 9.67 16.50
C ASN A 72 -6.25 9.45 14.97
N ASN A 73 -6.75 8.34 14.46
CA ASN A 73 -6.61 7.94 13.06
C ASN A 73 -7.70 8.56 12.16
N VAL A 74 -8.87 8.95 12.69
CA VAL A 74 -9.92 9.66 11.92
C VAL A 74 -9.81 11.17 12.16
N PRO A 75 -9.69 12.02 11.12
CA PRO A 75 -9.61 13.46 11.31
C PRO A 75 -10.94 14.06 11.72
N GLY A 76 -10.90 15.06 12.61
CA GLY A 76 -12.07 15.91 12.88
C GLY A 76 -12.35 16.89 11.74
N PRO A 77 -13.56 17.50 11.72
CA PRO A 77 -13.88 18.57 10.78
C PRO A 77 -12.91 19.75 10.93
N HIS A 78 -12.47 20.31 9.81
CA HIS A 78 -11.54 21.44 9.80
C HIS A 78 -11.72 22.32 8.56
N THR A 79 -11.18 23.54 8.62
CA THR A 79 -11.21 24.49 7.51
C THR A 79 -9.80 25.00 7.24
N ILE A 80 -9.37 24.89 5.98
CA ILE A 80 -8.09 25.42 5.48
C ILE A 80 -8.37 26.70 4.69
N VAL A 81 -7.60 27.75 4.95
CA VAL A 81 -7.62 28.99 4.17
C VAL A 81 -6.44 28.98 3.20
N GLY A 82 -6.73 28.97 1.91
CA GLY A 82 -5.76 29.08 0.83
C GLY A 82 -5.16 30.49 0.71
N ARG A 83 -4.09 30.61 -0.08
CA ARG A 83 -3.35 31.89 -0.24
C ARG A 83 -4.21 33.03 -0.81
N ASP A 84 -5.20 32.69 -1.64
CA ASP A 84 -6.10 33.67 -2.28
C ASP A 84 -7.35 33.97 -1.42
N GLY A 85 -7.37 33.54 -0.16
CA GLY A 85 -8.51 33.69 0.75
C GLY A 85 -9.64 32.69 0.53
N GLU A 86 -9.51 31.78 -0.45
CA GLU A 86 -10.42 30.65 -0.63
C GLU A 86 -10.39 29.74 0.60
N THR A 87 -11.56 29.32 1.08
CA THR A 87 -11.68 28.37 2.18
C THR A 87 -12.11 27.01 1.68
N VAL A 88 -11.47 25.95 2.20
CA VAL A 88 -11.90 24.56 2.01
C VAL A 88 -12.31 23.99 3.37
N HIS A 89 -13.60 23.73 3.54
CA HIS A 89 -14.11 22.99 4.68
C HIS A 89 -14.02 21.49 4.39
N SER A 90 -13.56 20.71 5.36
CA SER A 90 -13.38 19.25 5.23
C SER A 90 -14.04 18.54 6.40
N GLU A 91 -14.81 17.49 6.11
CA GLU A 91 -15.46 16.66 7.11
C GLU A 91 -15.46 15.17 6.71
N VAL A 92 -15.36 14.29 7.70
CA VAL A 92 -15.47 12.84 7.48
C VAL A 92 -16.94 12.47 7.36
N ILE A 93 -17.29 11.75 6.30
CA ILE A 93 -18.65 11.28 6.07
C ILE A 93 -18.71 9.74 6.07
N PRO A 94 -19.87 9.14 6.40
CA PRO A 94 -20.06 7.71 6.25
C PRO A 94 -19.85 7.25 4.80
N PHE A 95 -19.35 6.04 4.61
CA PHE A 95 -19.35 5.40 3.30
C PHE A 95 -20.80 5.15 2.82
N PRO A 96 -21.10 5.37 1.52
CA PRO A 96 -22.38 4.98 0.96
C PRO A 96 -22.51 3.44 0.93
N ASP A 97 -23.74 2.93 0.95
CA ASP A 97 -24.01 1.50 0.84
C ASP A 97 -23.40 0.91 -0.46
N GLY A 98 -22.68 -0.21 -0.34
CA GLY A 98 -22.02 -0.88 -1.48
C GLY A 98 -20.60 -0.36 -1.72
N ASP A 99 -19.70 -0.65 -0.79
CA ASP A 99 -18.41 -0.01 -0.56
C ASP A 99 -17.29 -0.36 -1.58
N ILE A 100 -17.62 -0.25 -2.88
CA ILE A 100 -16.74 -0.51 -4.03
C ILE A 100 -15.32 0.08 -3.86
N PRO A 101 -15.15 1.33 -3.37
CA PRO A 101 -13.80 1.90 -3.22
C PRO A 101 -12.91 1.11 -2.26
N ARG A 102 -13.47 0.48 -1.22
CA ARG A 102 -12.69 -0.31 -0.27
C ARG A 102 -12.21 -1.61 -0.92
N GLU A 103 -13.08 -2.30 -1.63
CA GLU A 103 -12.76 -3.56 -2.31
C GLU A 103 -11.70 -3.34 -3.39
N GLU A 104 -11.85 -2.29 -4.20
CA GLU A 104 -10.85 -1.90 -5.20
C GLU A 104 -9.47 -1.63 -4.58
N TRP A 105 -9.43 -0.95 -3.43
CA TRP A 105 -8.18 -0.72 -2.71
C TRP A 105 -7.54 -2.02 -2.24
N LEU A 106 -8.31 -2.90 -1.61
CA LEU A 106 -7.81 -4.17 -1.09
C LEU A 106 -7.30 -5.09 -2.21
N GLN A 107 -8.02 -5.13 -3.34
CA GLN A 107 -7.59 -5.86 -4.53
C GLN A 107 -6.28 -5.29 -5.10
N THR A 108 -6.24 -3.97 -5.33
CA THR A 108 -5.05 -3.29 -5.87
C THR A 108 -3.82 -3.51 -4.97
N LEU A 109 -4.01 -3.44 -3.64
CA LEU A 109 -2.93 -3.72 -2.68
C LEU A 109 -2.47 -5.17 -2.75
N GLY A 110 -3.40 -6.12 -2.86
CA GLY A 110 -3.09 -7.55 -2.99
C GLY A 110 -2.24 -7.85 -4.22
N GLU A 111 -2.61 -7.30 -5.38
CA GLU A 111 -1.86 -7.45 -6.64
C GLU A 111 -0.44 -6.90 -6.54
N TYR A 112 -0.26 -5.70 -5.97
CA TYR A 112 1.07 -5.12 -5.78
C TYR A 112 1.93 -5.92 -4.80
N ILE A 113 1.33 -6.35 -3.68
CA ILE A 113 2.01 -7.20 -2.70
C ILE A 113 2.45 -8.50 -3.38
N ALA A 114 1.58 -9.14 -4.15
CA ALA A 114 1.91 -10.39 -4.84
C ALA A 114 3.08 -10.23 -5.81
N ALA A 115 3.06 -9.18 -6.63
CA ALA A 115 4.12 -8.93 -7.60
C ALA A 115 5.49 -8.67 -6.94
N VAL A 116 5.53 -7.92 -5.84
CA VAL A 116 6.78 -7.51 -5.18
C VAL A 116 7.25 -8.52 -4.13
N MET A 117 6.35 -8.94 -3.24
CA MET A 117 6.68 -9.75 -2.08
C MET A 117 6.73 -11.24 -2.39
N PHE A 118 6.01 -11.69 -3.42
CA PHE A 118 5.92 -13.12 -3.79
C PHE A 118 6.43 -13.41 -5.22
N GLY A 119 6.77 -12.38 -6.00
CA GLY A 119 7.18 -12.54 -7.40
C GLY A 119 6.07 -13.05 -8.32
N ARG A 120 4.80 -12.84 -7.93
CA ARG A 120 3.61 -13.36 -8.61
C ARG A 120 2.91 -12.24 -9.39
N LEU A 121 2.94 -12.33 -10.72
CA LEU A 121 2.17 -11.43 -11.60
C LEU A 121 0.76 -11.98 -11.83
N PRO A 122 -0.22 -11.13 -12.20
CA PRO A 122 -1.57 -11.59 -12.53
C PRO A 122 -1.57 -12.72 -13.57
N ASN A 123 -2.35 -13.76 -13.30
CA ASN A 123 -2.48 -14.96 -14.14
C ASN A 123 -3.95 -15.42 -14.13
N GLU A 124 -4.52 -15.66 -15.32
CA GLU A 124 -5.93 -16.06 -15.47
C GLU A 124 -6.27 -17.44 -14.87
N SER A 125 -5.26 -18.28 -14.63
CA SER A 125 -5.41 -19.62 -14.02
C SER A 125 -5.19 -19.64 -12.50
N GLU A 126 -4.97 -18.47 -11.89
CA GLU A 126 -4.69 -18.30 -10.47
C GLU A 126 -5.69 -17.31 -9.89
N ARG A 127 -6.11 -17.55 -8.65
CA ARG A 127 -6.98 -16.61 -7.95
C ARG A 127 -6.22 -15.30 -7.73
N PRO A 128 -6.79 -14.13 -8.08
CA PRO A 128 -6.17 -12.85 -7.80
C PRO A 128 -5.87 -12.69 -6.31
N PHE A 129 -4.69 -12.18 -6.00
CA PHE A 129 -4.33 -11.86 -4.62
C PHE A 129 -5.10 -10.65 -4.14
N VAL A 130 -5.64 -10.73 -2.92
CA VAL A 130 -6.40 -9.65 -2.29
C VAL A 130 -5.95 -9.45 -0.85
N LEU A 131 -5.89 -8.21 -0.39
CA LEU A 131 -5.66 -7.91 1.01
C LEU A 131 -6.97 -8.12 1.81
N ALA A 132 -6.96 -8.96 2.84
CA ALA A 132 -8.16 -9.28 3.62
C ALA A 132 -8.80 -8.02 4.26
N ASN A 133 -7.96 -7.18 4.86
CA ASN A 133 -8.34 -5.97 5.54
C ASN A 133 -7.13 -5.02 5.64
N PHE A 134 -7.39 -3.74 5.93
CA PHE A 134 -6.32 -2.84 6.33
C PHE A 134 -5.74 -3.27 7.69
N PRO A 135 -4.44 -2.97 7.95
CA PRO A 135 -3.83 -3.24 9.23
C PRO A 135 -4.60 -2.64 10.41
N ASP A 136 -4.52 -3.31 11.56
CA ASP A 136 -5.25 -2.95 12.77
C ASP A 136 -5.12 -1.47 13.13
N ASN A 137 -6.21 -0.86 13.57
CA ASN A 137 -6.29 0.55 13.95
C ASN A 137 -5.97 1.56 12.83
N MET A 138 -5.84 1.17 11.56
CA MET A 138 -5.89 2.14 10.46
C MET A 138 -7.32 2.56 10.16
N ALA A 139 -7.52 3.83 9.82
CA ALA A 139 -8.83 4.37 9.46
C ALA A 139 -8.94 4.54 7.95
N PHE A 140 -9.86 3.79 7.33
CA PHE A 140 -10.32 4.06 5.97
C PHE A 140 -11.56 4.95 6.05
N TYR A 141 -11.58 6.08 5.34
CA TYR A 141 -12.67 7.05 5.43
C TYR A 141 -12.87 7.87 4.15
N LEU A 142 -14.08 8.39 3.99
CA LEU A 142 -14.40 9.43 3.02
C LEU A 142 -14.27 10.81 3.65
N LEU A 143 -13.62 11.71 2.92
CA LEU A 143 -13.49 13.12 3.28
C LEU A 143 -14.25 13.95 2.24
N GLU A 144 -15.35 14.57 2.65
CA GLU A 144 -16.00 15.60 1.83
C GLU A 144 -15.24 16.90 1.99
N LYS A 145 -14.92 17.54 0.87
CA LYS A 145 -14.29 18.86 0.79
C LYS A 145 -15.25 19.82 0.10
N THR A 146 -15.62 20.89 0.80
CA THR A 146 -16.49 21.97 0.30
C THR A 146 -15.69 23.26 0.17
N ARG A 147 -15.60 23.79 -1.06
CA ARG A 147 -14.91 25.06 -1.37
C ARG A 147 -15.83 26.26 -1.10
N SER A 148 -15.25 27.46 -0.99
CA SER A 148 -16.01 28.70 -0.76
C SER A 148 -17.00 29.06 -1.87
N ASP A 149 -16.81 28.52 -3.08
CA ASP A 149 -17.76 28.64 -4.20
C ASP A 149 -18.92 27.63 -4.14
N GLY A 150 -18.97 26.81 -3.08
CA GLY A 150 -19.99 25.78 -2.86
C GLY A 150 -19.71 24.45 -3.57
N ARG A 151 -18.63 24.33 -4.35
CA ARG A 151 -18.28 23.05 -5.01
C ARG A 151 -17.86 22.03 -3.97
N ARG A 152 -18.45 20.83 -4.09
CA ARG A 152 -18.15 19.68 -3.24
C ARG A 152 -17.35 18.64 -4.01
N ARG A 153 -16.41 18.00 -3.32
CA ARG A 153 -15.66 16.84 -3.80
C ARG A 153 -15.48 15.87 -2.66
N THR A 154 -15.71 14.58 -2.92
CA THR A 154 -15.39 13.52 -1.97
C THR A 154 -14.10 12.84 -2.38
N GLU A 155 -13.27 12.52 -1.40
CA GLU A 155 -12.00 11.82 -1.57
C GLU A 155 -11.90 10.68 -0.55
N VAL A 156 -11.28 9.58 -0.94
CA VAL A 156 -11.04 8.41 -0.09
C VAL A 156 -9.65 8.51 0.52
N TYR A 157 -9.52 8.13 1.79
CA TYR A 157 -8.24 8.09 2.48
C TYR A 157 -8.11 6.84 3.35
N LEU A 158 -6.87 6.35 3.48
CA LEU A 158 -6.44 5.45 4.52
C LEU A 158 -5.46 6.19 5.44
N ARG A 159 -5.65 6.15 6.76
CA ARG A 159 -4.81 6.88 7.71
C ARG A 159 -4.28 5.97 8.81
N SER A 160 -2.97 6.00 8.99
CA SER A 160 -2.28 5.28 10.07
C SER A 160 -2.25 6.13 11.35
N HIS A 161 -1.81 7.38 11.23
CA HIS A 161 -1.74 8.34 12.34
C HIS A 161 -1.89 9.78 11.83
N GLU A 162 -1.81 10.76 12.73
CA GLU A 162 -2.22 12.14 12.46
C GLU A 162 -1.59 12.74 11.19
N THR A 163 -0.29 12.48 10.98
CA THR A 163 0.50 13.05 9.90
C THR A 163 0.60 12.16 8.65
N GLN A 164 0.01 10.97 8.65
CA GLN A 164 0.18 9.98 7.57
C GLN A 164 -1.16 9.46 7.05
N ALA A 165 -1.63 10.07 5.96
CA ALA A 165 -2.89 9.72 5.29
C ALA A 165 -2.64 9.44 3.80
N PHE A 166 -2.82 8.20 3.37
CA PHE A 166 -2.67 7.75 1.99
C PHE A 166 -3.97 8.05 1.22
N ALA A 167 -3.85 8.70 0.06
CA ALA A 167 -4.98 9.08 -0.79
C ALA A 167 -5.28 8.05 -1.90
N THR A 168 -4.37 7.10 -2.11
CA THR A 168 -4.56 5.99 -3.08
C THR A 168 -3.92 4.71 -2.56
N ALA A 169 -4.36 3.56 -3.06
CA ALA A 169 -3.72 2.27 -2.78
C ALA A 169 -2.22 2.28 -3.16
N ASN A 170 -1.88 2.92 -4.28
CA ASN A 170 -0.49 3.06 -4.75
C ASN A 170 0.40 3.76 -3.71
N GLU A 171 -0.12 4.77 -3.02
CA GLU A 171 0.62 5.47 -1.97
C GLU A 171 0.87 4.58 -0.76
N PHE A 172 -0.05 3.68 -0.45
CA PHE A 172 0.03 2.79 0.70
C PHE A 172 0.81 1.50 0.43
N ALA A 173 0.86 1.02 -0.81
CA ALA A 173 1.43 -0.28 -1.17
C ALA A 173 2.85 -0.53 -0.63
N ARG A 174 3.74 0.46 -0.72
CA ARG A 174 5.10 0.33 -0.17
C ARG A 174 5.12 0.33 1.36
N HIS A 175 4.17 1.01 1.98
CA HIS A 175 4.03 1.00 3.44
C HIS A 175 3.50 -0.36 3.93
N SER A 176 2.51 -0.94 3.25
CA SER A 176 1.97 -2.25 3.61
C SER A 176 3.02 -3.36 3.51
N MET A 177 3.84 -3.37 2.46
CA MET A 177 4.98 -4.29 2.32
C MET A 177 6.03 -4.10 3.43
N TRP A 178 6.28 -2.86 3.87
CA TRP A 178 7.17 -2.60 5.01
C TRP A 178 6.59 -3.12 6.33
N LEU A 179 5.26 -3.06 6.51
CA LEU A 179 4.60 -3.71 7.65
C LEU A 179 4.78 -5.24 7.60
N MET A 180 4.63 -5.86 6.42
CA MET A 180 4.88 -7.30 6.23
C MET A 180 6.32 -7.70 6.57
N ASP A 181 7.30 -6.83 6.31
CA ASP A 181 8.71 -7.02 6.66
C ASP A 181 8.99 -6.90 8.17
N GLY A 182 7.99 -6.59 9.00
CA GLY A 182 8.17 -6.38 10.44
C GLY A 182 8.64 -4.99 10.82
N MET A 183 8.32 -4.01 9.98
CA MET A 183 8.66 -2.60 10.22
C MET A 183 10.16 -2.35 10.48
N PRO A 184 11.08 -2.89 9.67
CA PRO A 184 12.51 -2.78 9.95
C PRO A 184 12.94 -1.30 10.00
N GLN A 185 13.81 -1.01 10.96
CA GLN A 185 14.43 0.30 11.15
C GLN A 185 15.95 0.15 11.02
N SER A 186 16.61 1.13 10.40
CA SER A 186 18.06 1.24 10.43
C SER A 186 18.48 2.37 11.37
N VAL A 187 19.74 2.38 11.80
CA VAL A 187 20.31 3.40 12.71
C VAL A 187 20.10 4.84 12.21
N GLN A 188 19.92 5.04 10.90
CA GLN A 188 19.92 6.35 10.25
C GLN A 188 18.60 6.72 9.58
N ARG A 189 17.71 5.76 9.32
CA ARG A 189 16.45 5.96 8.58
C ARG A 189 15.48 4.80 8.76
N THR A 190 14.21 5.06 8.50
CA THR A 190 13.23 3.99 8.29
C THR A 190 13.59 3.21 7.02
N ALA A 191 13.37 1.90 7.01
CA ALA A 191 13.53 1.11 5.79
C ALA A 191 12.38 1.34 4.80
N CYS A 192 11.23 1.86 5.27
CA CYS A 192 10.05 2.08 4.45
C CYS A 192 10.32 3.07 3.30
N LEU A 193 9.88 2.68 2.09
CA LEU A 193 10.05 3.45 0.86
C LEU A 193 8.78 4.19 0.43
N CYS A 194 7.76 4.28 1.29
CA CYS A 194 6.57 5.05 1.00
C CYS A 194 6.87 6.55 1.05
N LYS A 195 6.06 7.36 0.35
CA LYS A 195 6.30 8.81 0.20
C LYS A 195 6.35 9.60 1.52
N TYR A 196 5.83 9.03 2.61
CA TYR A 196 5.79 9.63 3.95
C TYR A 196 6.96 9.20 4.83
N CYS A 197 7.59 8.06 4.54
CA CYS A 197 8.65 7.49 5.38
C CYS A 197 10.04 7.65 4.75
N ASP A 198 10.13 7.75 3.42
CA ASP A 198 11.39 7.89 2.70
C ASP A 198 11.93 9.32 2.74
N HIS A 199 12.37 9.72 3.93
CA HIS A 199 13.09 10.96 4.18
C HIS A 199 14.53 10.65 4.60
N VAL A 200 15.50 11.25 3.91
CA VAL A 200 16.90 11.20 4.34
C VAL A 200 17.06 12.18 5.50
N VAL A 201 17.54 11.73 6.65
CA VAL A 201 17.88 12.60 7.79
C VAL A 201 18.92 13.64 7.32
N GLY A 202 18.52 14.90 7.23
CA GLY A 202 19.37 16.01 6.78
C GLY A 202 19.57 16.15 5.26
N GLY A 203 18.83 15.40 4.43
CA GLY A 203 18.93 15.43 2.97
C GLY A 203 17.62 15.81 2.27
N ALA A 204 17.72 16.11 0.97
CA ALA A 204 16.54 16.23 0.11
C ALA A 204 15.79 14.87 0.05
N PRO A 205 14.46 14.86 -0.12
CA PRO A 205 13.71 13.62 -0.32
C PRO A 205 14.34 12.80 -1.45
N ALA A 206 14.50 11.49 -1.23
CA ALA A 206 15.01 10.61 -2.27
C ALA A 206 14.10 10.71 -3.51
N PRO A 207 14.65 10.62 -4.74
CA PRO A 207 13.84 10.72 -5.94
C PRO A 207 12.75 9.64 -5.92
N GLN A 208 11.50 10.06 -5.74
CA GLN A 208 10.33 9.18 -5.55
C GLN A 208 9.94 8.40 -6.82
N ASN A 209 10.45 8.82 -7.98
CA ASN A 209 10.03 8.32 -9.30
C ASN A 209 10.42 6.88 -9.68
N PRO A 210 11.43 6.19 -9.10
CA PRO A 210 11.70 4.80 -9.47
C PRO A 210 10.71 3.80 -8.87
N ILE A 211 10.21 4.06 -7.65
CA ILE A 211 9.61 3.05 -6.75
C ILE A 211 8.07 3.03 -6.78
N THR A 212 7.44 4.08 -7.31
CA THR A 212 6.01 4.08 -7.64
C THR A 212 5.76 3.75 -9.10
N ARG A 213 6.77 3.96 -9.96
CA ARG A 213 6.65 3.77 -11.41
C ARG A 213 6.62 2.30 -11.80
N ASP A 214 7.35 1.46 -11.11
CA ASP A 214 7.24 0.00 -11.22
C ASP A 214 5.85 -0.50 -10.83
N LEU A 215 5.28 0.00 -9.71
CA LEU A 215 3.90 -0.34 -9.32
C LEU A 215 2.87 0.15 -10.33
N LEU A 216 3.03 1.36 -10.89
CA LEU A 216 2.16 1.87 -11.96
C LEU A 216 2.25 1.03 -13.24
N ILE A 217 3.45 0.56 -13.58
CA ILE A 217 3.63 -0.35 -14.73
C ILE A 217 2.96 -1.70 -14.46
N LEU A 218 3.01 -2.20 -13.22
CA LEU A 218 2.32 -3.43 -12.84
C LEU A 218 0.79 -3.31 -12.90
N SER A 219 0.22 -2.15 -12.58
CA SER A 219 -1.22 -1.91 -12.72
C SER A 219 -1.66 -1.55 -14.15
N GLY A 220 -0.76 -1.59 -15.12
CA GLY A 220 -1.06 -1.27 -16.52
C GLY A 220 -1.41 0.21 -16.74
N GLN A 221 -1.11 1.09 -15.78
CA GLN A 221 -1.34 2.54 -15.87
C GLN A 221 -0.09 3.20 -16.48
N HIS A 222 -0.15 3.49 -17.79
CA HIS A 222 0.88 4.19 -18.55
C HIS A 222 0.57 5.67 -18.80
#